data_AF-A0ABD4S5Q7-F1
#
_entry.id   AF-A0ABD4S5Q7-F1
#
_cell.length_a   1.000
_cell.length_b   1.000
_cell.length_c   1.000
_cell.angle_alpha   90.00
_cell.angle_beta   90.00
_cell.angle_gamma   90.00
#
_symmetry.space_group_name_H-M   'P 1'
#
loop_
_entity.id
_entity.type
_entity.pdbx_description
1 polymer ?
#
loop_
_entity_poly.entity_id
_entity_poly.type
_entity_poly.pdbx_seq_one_letter_code
_entity_poly.pdbx_strand_id
1 'polypeptide(L)' 'MNRISITQALAKFDSLLDKYDNFPDYVYTLEYRSKFYEWIKHLERKNELKKFRIVNAVIFELNGEEAPFWN' A
#
# COMPACT_ATOMS: atom_id res chain seq x y z
N MET A 1 -12.22 -1.61 15.32
CA MET A 1 -13.03 -1.47 14.09
C MET A 1 -12.42 -0.38 13.24
N ASN A 2 -11.85 -0.70 12.07
CA ASN A 2 -11.37 0.28 11.07
C ASN A 2 -11.07 -0.46 9.75
N ARG A 3 -12.06 -1.22 9.27
CA ARG A 3 -12.01 -1.85 7.94
C ARG A 3 -12.18 -0.75 6.90
N ILE A 4 -11.41 -0.84 5.82
CA ILE A 4 -11.55 0.06 4.67
C ILE A 4 -11.81 -0.74 3.41
N SER A 5 -12.48 -0.14 2.44
CA SER A 5 -12.65 -0.72 1.11
C SER A 5 -11.36 -0.57 0.29
N ILE A 6 -11.20 -1.37 -0.76
CA ILE A 6 -10.09 -1.25 -1.72
C ILE A 6 -9.94 0.20 -2.22
N THR A 7 -11.04 0.87 -2.59
CA THR A 7 -11.01 2.28 -3.05
C THR A 7 -10.43 3.22 -2.00
N GLN A 8 -10.77 3.03 -0.72
CA GLN A 8 -10.23 3.84 0.37
C GLN A 8 -8.75 3.52 0.66
N ALA A 9 -8.32 2.27 0.43
CA ALA A 9 -6.92 1.88 0.54
C ALA A 9 -6.07 2.52 -0.57
N LEU A 10 -6.57 2.51 -1.81
CA LEU A 10 -5.94 3.18 -2.95
C LEU A 10 -5.85 4.69 -2.74
N ALA A 11 -6.96 5.35 -2.39
CA ALA A 11 -6.95 6.78 -2.11
C ALA A 11 -5.99 7.15 -0.97
N LYS A 12 -5.88 6.28 0.05
CA LYS A 12 -4.93 6.49 1.15
C LYS A 12 -3.49 6.33 0.68
N PHE A 13 -3.22 5.38 -0.20
CA PHE A 13 -1.92 5.16 -0.81
C PHE A 13 -1.50 6.36 -1.67
N ASP A 14 -2.36 6.84 -2.59
CA ASP A 14 -2.09 8.05 -3.38
C ASP A 14 -1.84 9.28 -2.50
N SER A 15 -2.65 9.49 -1.44
CA SER A 15 -2.40 10.58 -0.48
C SER A 15 -1.07 10.43 0.29
N LEU A 16 -0.53 9.22 0.43
CA LEU A 16 0.76 9.03 1.05
C LEU A 16 1.88 9.27 0.05
N LEU A 17 1.73 8.82 -1.20
CA LEU A 17 2.67 9.13 -2.29
C LEU A 17 2.84 10.63 -2.47
N ASP A 18 1.75 11.38 -2.50
CA ASP A 18 1.77 12.85 -2.60
C ASP A 18 2.43 13.53 -1.39
N LYS A 19 2.38 12.88 -0.22
CA LYS A 19 2.91 13.43 1.03
C LYS A 19 4.42 13.25 1.19
N TYR A 20 4.99 12.17 0.67
CA TYR A 20 6.43 11.91 0.81
C TYR A 20 7.11 11.95 -0.55
N ASP A 21 8.09 12.84 -0.69
CA ASP A 21 8.83 13.04 -1.94
C ASP A 21 9.96 12.01 -2.16
N ASN A 22 10.31 11.23 -1.13
CA ASN A 22 11.46 10.32 -1.12
C ASN A 22 11.12 8.86 -1.46
N PHE A 23 10.06 8.60 -2.23
CA PHE A 23 9.80 7.24 -2.69
C PHE A 23 10.78 6.85 -3.81
N PRO A 24 11.26 5.60 -3.80
CA PRO A 24 12.02 5.10 -4.92
C PRO A 24 11.14 4.98 -6.18
N ASP A 25 11.75 5.18 -7.35
CA ASP A 25 11.07 5.29 -8.65
C ASP A 25 10.17 4.08 -8.97
N TYR A 26 10.58 2.89 -8.49
CA TYR A 26 9.84 1.66 -8.71
C TYR A 26 8.43 1.67 -8.10
N VAL A 27 8.14 2.51 -7.10
CA VAL A 27 6.81 2.67 -6.49
C VAL A 27 5.79 3.24 -7.49
N TYR A 28 6.26 3.99 -8.49
CA TYR A 28 5.42 4.56 -9.53
C TYR A 28 5.20 3.60 -10.72
N THR A 29 5.83 2.43 -10.72
CA THR A 29 5.69 1.46 -11.81
C THR A 29 4.34 0.73 -11.79
N LEU A 30 3.94 0.25 -12.96
CA LEU A 30 2.76 -0.61 -13.10
C LEU A 30 2.89 -1.91 -12.29
N GLU A 31 4.10 -2.45 -12.17
CA GLU A 31 4.36 -3.67 -11.42
C GLU A 31 4.05 -3.48 -9.94
N TYR A 32 4.57 -2.41 -9.34
CA TYR A 32 4.27 -2.05 -7.96
C TYR A 32 2.76 -1.89 -7.74
N ARG A 33 2.10 -1.08 -8.58
CA ARG A 33 0.65 -0.84 -8.48
C ARG A 33 -0.15 -2.14 -8.59
N SER A 34 0.26 -3.05 -9.46
CA SER A 34 -0.37 -4.36 -9.60
C SER A 34 -0.20 -5.21 -8.34
N LYS A 35 1.01 -5.32 -7.80
CA LYS A 35 1.31 -6.07 -6.57
C LYS A 35 0.56 -5.50 -5.36
N PHE A 36 0.59 -4.17 -5.21
CA PHE A 36 -0.16 -3.48 -4.17
C PHE A 36 -1.66 -3.77 -4.27
N TYR A 37 -2.24 -3.70 -5.47
CA TYR A 37 -3.65 -3.99 -5.70
C TYR A 37 -4.02 -5.45 -5.38
N GLU A 38 -3.20 -6.42 -5.78
CA GLU A 38 -3.41 -7.82 -5.44
C GLU A 38 -3.36 -8.05 -3.93
N TRP A 39 -2.42 -7.41 -3.24
CA TRP A 39 -2.28 -7.52 -1.79
C TRP A 39 -3.47 -6.94 -1.04
N ILE A 40 -3.91 -5.71 -1.35
CA ILE A 40 -5.09 -5.13 -0.69
C ILE A 40 -6.35 -5.95 -0.96
N LYS A 41 -6.46 -6.58 -2.14
CA LYS A 41 -7.57 -7.48 -2.50
C LYS A 41 -7.51 -8.78 -1.69
N HIS A 42 -6.32 -9.35 -1.47
CA HIS A 42 -6.13 -10.49 -0.59
C HIS A 42 -6.49 -10.17 0.86
N LEU A 43 -6.07 -9.00 1.35
CA LEU A 43 -6.42 -8.50 2.67
C LEU A 43 -7.93 -8.27 2.82
N GLU A 44 -8.59 -7.76 1.78
CA GLU A 44 -10.03 -7.54 1.80
C GLU A 44 -10.79 -8.86 1.94
N ARG A 45 -10.39 -9.88 1.17
CA ARG A 45 -10.94 -11.24 1.23
C ARG A 45 -10.77 -11.88 2.60
N LYS A 46 -9.62 -11.65 3.25
CA LYS A 46 -9.34 -12.11 4.62
C LYS A 46 -9.98 -11.24 5.70
N ASN A 47 -10.68 -10.16 5.32
CA ASN A 47 -11.25 -9.20 6.25
C ASN A 47 -10.19 -8.51 7.15
N GLU A 48 -8.95 -8.44 6.66
CA GLU A 48 -7.78 -7.86 7.32
C GLU A 48 -7.38 -6.49 6.75
N LEU A 49 -8.07 -6.01 5.71
CA LEU A 49 -7.81 -4.72 5.09
C LEU A 49 -8.11 -3.56 6.05
N LYS A 50 -7.06 -2.95 6.57
CA LYS A 50 -7.10 -1.88 7.58
C LYS A 50 -6.14 -0.76 7.20
N LYS A 51 -6.48 0.49 7.54
CA LYS A 51 -5.67 1.68 7.22
C LYS A 51 -4.20 1.56 7.64
N PHE A 52 -3.94 1.02 8.83
CA PHE A 52 -2.57 0.92 9.35
C PHE A 52 -1.69 0.01 8.49
N ARG A 53 -2.25 -1.03 7.84
CA ARG A 53 -1.46 -1.90 6.94
C ARG A 53 -0.97 -1.13 5.73
N ILE A 54 -1.80 -0.28 5.16
CA ILE A 54 -1.43 0.58 4.02
C ILE A 54 -0.31 1.54 4.44
N VAL A 55 -0.48 2.21 5.59
CA VAL A 55 0.53 3.12 6.12
C VAL A 55 1.86 2.39 6.38
N ASN A 56 1.83 1.21 7.00
CA ASN A 56 3.05 0.43 7.25
C ASN A 56 3.72 0.02 5.94
N ALA A 57 2.97 -0.48 4.96
CA ALA A 57 3.53 -0.86 3.67
C ALA A 57 4.27 0.31 3.00
N VAL A 58 3.71 1.51 3.08
CA VAL A 58 4.35 2.73 2.58
C VAL A 58 5.59 3.12 3.40
N ILE A 59 5.55 2.97 4.73
CA ILE A 59 6.69 3.28 5.60
C ILE A 59 7.87 2.33 5.32
N PHE A 60 7.61 1.03 5.09
CA PHE A 60 8.65 0.09 4.70
C PHE A 60 9.40 0.57 3.45
N GLU A 61 8.65 0.96 2.42
CA GLU A 61 9.20 1.46 1.16
C GLU A 61 10.03 2.74 1.36
N LEU A 62 9.58 3.65 2.24
CA LEU A 62 10.34 4.86 2.60
C LEU A 62 11.63 4.54 3.33
N ASN A 63 11.66 3.48 4.14
CA ASN A 63 12.85 3.04 4.86
C ASN A 63 13.79 2.21 3.97
N GLY A 64 13.41 1.93 2.71
CA GLY A 64 14.14 1.01 1.84
C GLY A 64 13.99 -0.47 2.24
N GLU A 65 12.98 -0.78 3.06
CA GLU A 65 12.58 -2.13 3.40
C GLU A 65 11.53 -2.64 2.39
N GLU A 66 11.54 -3.94 2.11
CA GLU A 66 10.55 -4.54 1.21
C GLU A 66 9.16 -4.52 1.84
N ALA A 67 8.20 -3.85 1.21
CA ALA A 67 6.82 -3.94 1.62
C ALA A 67 6.29 -5.38 1.66
N PRO A 68 5.32 -5.69 2.55
CA PRO A 68 4.81 -7.03 2.79
C PRO A 68 3.99 -7.64 1.63
N PHE A 69 3.95 -6.99 0.46
CA PHE A 69 3.30 -7.49 -0.75
C PHE A 69 4.27 -7.90 -1.86
N TRP A 70 5.58 -7.67 -1.66
CA TRP A 70 6.61 -8.17 -2.56
C TRP A 70 6.87 -9.67 -2.37
N ASN A 71 6.57 -10.18 -1.17
CA ASN A 71 6.72 -11.56 -0.73
C ASN A 71 5.37 -12.29 -0.69
#